data_AF-F7W028-F1
#
_entry.id   AF-F7W028-F1
#
_cell.length_a   1.000
_cell.length_b   1.000
_cell.length_c   1.000
_cell.angle_alpha   90.00
_cell.angle_beta   90.00
_cell.angle_gamma   90.00
#
_symmetry.space_group_name_H-M   'P 1'
#
loop_
_entity.id
_entity.type
_entity.pdbx_description
1 polymer ?
#
loop_
_entity_poly.entity_id
_entity_poly.type
_entity_poly.pdbx_seq_one_letter_code
_entity_poly.pdbx_strand_id
1 'polypeptide(L)'
;MASLKRLIIDALKSLSRGRSFLQTLLAFWISPKSDPTKVKQTRKFQRARDEFLKEAKELLLGPIDSNRFLRHDHSLIIPNNSDTNPNLDDPLLLLSRKLKAQFLEGLQTKPTCMLPSYNHQLPGGHERGRYLAVDIGGSTLRVGLVDLKGREITNDGDNTIVHLDNHTIDKGARSLRGTDFFKWMAQKIETSVKRTIDAGHISREEYESGDPLPLGMAWSFPLEQTSPNGGNICPMGKSFLACDGLIGQDLGATCNMVFRELEVNVEVVSIVNDSNATLLSSAYFNPSTRFGLILGTGVNIAAHLPINLIGKPKFGDRPDSWYEQASHVMVNTELGMFGHGILPLTRWDKILKAGHERPDFQPLEHPVSGYYLGEVFRIALLEAIKTTGVLGGEIPPLLLEAYFMDTETMSLMVDGLDSGGKAKEVFSQLYHLPSGLPSTEDMQVIQQLAGYIAQRSASIVAASLFVLWELKNEAEQILLDELEPESPFSEETAVELQIERTTVGYTGSVLSHFPGYKETLQSYLNQLIVSSGNDLKERRIELVQAKESSLLGAAVSLAGMVEEEGRMKVDEKGST
;
A
#
# COMPACT_ATOMS: atom_id res chain seq x y z
N MET A 1 -10.61 -52.68 -23.87
CA MET A 1 -11.89 -51.94 -24.07
C MET A 1 -12.58 -51.51 -22.77
N ALA A 2 -12.08 -51.83 -21.56
CA ALA A 2 -12.73 -51.43 -20.30
C ALA A 2 -12.26 -50.08 -19.69
N SER A 3 -11.10 -49.52 -20.09
CA SER A 3 -10.64 -48.23 -19.54
C SER A 3 -11.19 -47.00 -20.27
N LEU A 4 -11.46 -47.11 -21.58
CA LEU A 4 -12.02 -46.00 -22.37
C LEU A 4 -13.48 -45.70 -21.97
N LYS A 5 -14.26 -46.72 -21.62
CA LYS A 5 -15.63 -46.54 -21.12
C LYS A 5 -15.67 -45.83 -19.76
N ARG A 6 -14.70 -46.06 -18.87
CA ARG A 6 -14.62 -45.34 -17.58
C ARG A 6 -14.23 -43.88 -17.78
N LEU A 7 -13.25 -43.59 -18.64
CA LEU A 7 -12.86 -42.22 -19.02
C LEU A 7 -14.01 -41.43 -19.64
N ILE A 8 -14.81 -42.06 -20.50
CA ILE A 8 -16.00 -41.42 -21.11
C ILE A 8 -17.11 -41.19 -20.07
N ILE A 9 -17.34 -42.14 -19.15
CA ILE A 9 -18.35 -41.98 -18.09
C ILE A 9 -17.95 -40.89 -17.09
N ASP A 10 -16.66 -40.78 -16.74
CA ASP A 10 -16.16 -39.75 -15.83
C ASP A 10 -16.13 -38.36 -16.48
N ALA A 11 -15.82 -38.29 -17.79
CA ALA A 11 -15.96 -37.07 -18.58
C ALA A 11 -17.43 -36.62 -18.71
N LEU A 12 -18.37 -37.57 -18.91
CA LEU A 12 -19.81 -37.27 -18.96
C LEU A 12 -20.37 -36.85 -17.59
N LYS A 13 -19.87 -37.42 -16.49
CA LYS A 13 -20.22 -36.98 -15.13
C LYS A 13 -19.69 -35.57 -14.81
N SER A 14 -18.49 -35.24 -15.29
CA SER A 14 -17.93 -33.88 -15.21
C SER A 14 -18.78 -32.86 -15.99
N LEU A 15 -19.20 -33.20 -17.22
CA LEU A 15 -20.07 -32.36 -18.06
C LEU A 15 -21.49 -32.18 -17.49
N SER A 16 -22.01 -33.14 -16.72
CA SER A 16 -23.34 -33.04 -16.09
C SER A 16 -23.42 -32.09 -14.88
N ARG A 17 -22.28 -31.55 -14.40
CA ARG A 17 -22.24 -30.50 -13.37
C ARG A 17 -22.24 -29.08 -13.94
N GLY A 18 -22.04 -28.92 -15.24
CA GLY A 18 -22.14 -27.64 -15.95
C GLY A 18 -23.48 -27.50 -16.69
N ARG A 19 -24.59 -27.27 -15.96
CA ARG A 19 -25.91 -27.02 -16.57
C ARG A 19 -25.96 -25.81 -17.51
N SER A 20 -24.92 -24.99 -17.53
CA SER A 20 -24.82 -23.76 -18.33
C SER A 20 -24.48 -24.01 -19.81
N PHE A 21 -23.60 -24.96 -20.16
CA PHE A 21 -23.05 -25.02 -21.52
C PHE A 21 -24.04 -25.57 -22.57
N LEU A 22 -24.80 -26.60 -22.22
CA LEU A 22 -25.82 -27.18 -23.11
C LEU A 22 -27.04 -26.28 -23.28
N GLN A 23 -27.40 -25.48 -22.26
CA GLN A 23 -28.45 -24.46 -22.38
C GLN A 23 -28.05 -23.34 -23.34
N THR A 24 -26.79 -22.91 -23.33
CA THR A 24 -26.27 -21.91 -24.26
C THR A 24 -26.25 -22.40 -25.71
N LEU A 25 -25.91 -23.68 -25.93
CA LEU A 25 -25.86 -24.27 -27.27
C LEU A 25 -27.27 -24.51 -27.86
N LEU A 26 -28.25 -24.89 -27.02
CA LEU A 26 -29.66 -25.01 -27.41
C LEU A 26 -30.32 -23.63 -27.64
N ALA A 27 -29.98 -22.60 -26.87
CA ALA A 27 -30.47 -21.24 -27.07
C ALA A 27 -29.98 -20.62 -28.40
N PHE A 28 -28.76 -20.98 -28.83
CA PHE A 28 -28.20 -20.55 -30.11
C PHE A 28 -28.90 -21.19 -31.31
N TRP A 29 -29.35 -22.43 -31.20
CA TRP A 29 -30.00 -23.17 -32.30
C TRP A 29 -31.52 -22.97 -32.40
N ILE A 30 -32.18 -22.47 -31.35
CA ILE A 30 -33.65 -22.31 -31.30
C ILE A 30 -34.10 -20.85 -31.51
N SER A 31 -33.19 -19.87 -31.60
CA SER A 31 -33.59 -18.48 -31.88
C SER A 31 -34.13 -18.32 -33.31
N PRO A 32 -35.39 -17.89 -33.49
CA PRO A 32 -35.94 -17.66 -34.83
C PRO A 32 -35.23 -16.47 -35.49
N LYS A 33 -34.85 -16.63 -36.76
CA LYS A 33 -34.32 -15.54 -37.59
C LYS A 33 -35.36 -14.42 -37.67
N SER A 34 -35.10 -13.28 -37.03
CA SER A 34 -35.94 -12.09 -37.16
C SER A 34 -35.54 -11.29 -38.41
N ASP A 35 -36.55 -11.04 -39.24
CA ASP A 35 -36.58 -10.18 -40.44
C ASP A 35 -36.06 -8.74 -40.13
N PRO A 36 -35.21 -8.10 -40.95
CA PRO A 36 -34.51 -6.86 -40.58
C PRO A 36 -35.35 -5.58 -40.77
N THR A 37 -36.68 -5.64 -40.66
CA THR A 37 -37.52 -4.42 -40.76
C THR A 37 -38.53 -4.31 -39.62
N LYS A 38 -38.34 -3.25 -38.80
CA LYS A 38 -39.13 -2.82 -37.61
C LYS A 38 -38.90 -3.73 -36.38
N VAL A 39 -38.39 -3.25 -35.25
CA VAL A 39 -38.95 -2.22 -34.36
C VAL A 39 -37.81 -1.56 -33.57
N LYS A 40 -37.61 -0.24 -33.71
CA LYS A 40 -36.92 0.56 -32.68
C LYS A 40 -37.82 0.62 -31.46
N GLN A 41 -37.77 -0.40 -30.60
CA GLN A 41 -38.31 -0.28 -29.26
C GLN A 41 -37.35 0.65 -28.53
N THR A 42 -37.76 1.89 -28.32
CA THR A 42 -37.09 2.80 -27.41
C THR A 42 -37.07 2.13 -26.04
N ARG A 43 -35.96 1.50 -25.67
CA ARG A 43 -35.70 1.08 -24.29
C ARG A 43 -35.88 2.34 -23.43
N LYS A 44 -36.96 2.38 -22.65
CA LYS A 44 -37.23 3.49 -21.75
C LYS A 44 -36.30 3.33 -20.56
N PHE A 45 -35.18 4.04 -20.58
CA PHE A 45 -34.25 4.06 -19.46
C PHE A 45 -34.92 4.72 -18.25
N GLN A 46 -34.59 4.21 -17.06
CA GLN A 46 -35.28 4.57 -15.83
C GLN A 46 -34.81 5.91 -15.27
N ARG A 47 -33.61 6.36 -15.65
CA ARG A 47 -32.93 7.53 -15.07
C ARG A 47 -32.18 8.33 -16.13
N ALA A 48 -32.08 9.64 -15.96
CA ALA A 48 -31.19 10.46 -16.77
C ALA A 48 -29.72 10.26 -16.36
N ARG A 49 -28.80 10.41 -17.32
CA ARG A 49 -27.34 10.27 -17.08
C ARG A 49 -26.84 11.28 -16.03
N ASP A 50 -27.27 12.53 -16.13
CA ASP A 50 -26.88 13.61 -15.21
C ASP A 50 -27.42 13.40 -13.78
N GLU A 51 -28.64 12.85 -13.66
CA GLU A 51 -29.22 12.52 -12.35
C GLU A 51 -28.44 11.39 -11.66
N PHE A 52 -28.00 10.38 -12.43
CA PHE A 52 -27.15 9.32 -11.92
C PHE A 52 -25.79 9.87 -11.47
N LEU A 53 -25.13 10.69 -12.28
CA LEU A 53 -23.85 11.29 -11.93
C LEU A 53 -23.94 12.21 -10.70
N LYS A 54 -25.02 12.98 -10.58
CA LYS A 54 -25.27 13.81 -9.40
C LYS A 54 -25.40 12.96 -8.13
N GLU A 55 -26.19 11.89 -8.18
CA GLU A 55 -26.31 10.95 -7.06
C GLU A 55 -24.97 10.27 -6.74
N ALA A 56 -24.25 9.82 -7.77
CA ALA A 56 -22.93 9.19 -7.62
C ALA A 56 -21.95 10.12 -6.91
N LYS A 57 -21.93 11.40 -7.32
CA LYS A 57 -21.14 12.44 -6.68
C LYS A 57 -21.54 12.64 -5.22
N GLU A 58 -22.82 12.75 -4.93
CA GLU A 58 -23.33 12.93 -3.56
C GLU A 58 -22.98 11.74 -2.66
N LEU A 59 -23.02 10.51 -3.18
CA LEU A 59 -22.68 9.31 -2.41
C LEU A 59 -21.18 9.13 -2.20
N LEU A 60 -20.36 9.38 -3.22
CA LEU A 60 -18.92 9.17 -3.17
C LEU A 60 -18.19 10.33 -2.50
N LEU A 61 -18.60 11.57 -2.78
CA LEU A 61 -17.91 12.78 -2.33
C LEU A 61 -18.65 13.53 -1.23
N GLY A 62 -19.99 13.44 -1.14
CA GLY A 62 -20.74 14.17 -0.11
C GLY A 62 -20.25 13.92 1.33
N PRO A 63 -19.91 12.68 1.73
CA PRO A 63 -19.36 12.38 3.05
C PRO A 63 -17.94 12.92 3.34
N ILE A 64 -17.26 13.49 2.34
CA ILE A 64 -15.87 13.99 2.42
C ILE A 64 -15.71 15.41 1.86
N ASP A 65 -16.79 16.00 1.32
CA ASP A 65 -16.76 17.30 0.65
C ASP A 65 -17.02 18.43 1.64
N SER A 66 -15.94 19.08 2.09
CA SER A 66 -16.01 20.27 2.92
C SER A 66 -16.37 21.54 2.12
N ASN A 67 -16.31 21.52 0.78
CA ASN A 67 -16.70 22.65 -0.08
C ASN A 67 -18.22 22.86 -0.16
N ARG A 68 -19.03 21.96 0.40
CA ARG A 68 -20.47 22.19 0.52
C ARG A 68 -20.78 23.41 1.39
N PHE A 69 -19.89 23.75 2.33
CA PHE A 69 -20.00 24.91 3.20
C PHE A 69 -19.26 26.15 2.67
N LEU A 70 -18.12 25.99 1.99
CA LEU A 70 -17.37 27.10 1.38
C LEU A 70 -18.05 27.72 0.15
N ARG A 71 -19.05 27.06 -0.44
CA ARG A 71 -19.81 27.59 -1.59
C ARG A 71 -20.96 28.53 -1.21
N HIS A 72 -21.29 28.65 0.08
CA HIS A 72 -22.15 29.72 0.56
C HIS A 72 -21.26 30.79 1.19
N ASP A 73 -21.18 31.91 0.49
CA ASP A 73 -20.70 33.22 0.93
C ASP A 73 -19.25 33.64 0.66
N HIS A 74 -19.00 34.04 -0.58
CA HIS A 74 -18.02 35.09 -0.89
C HIS A 74 -18.66 36.50 -0.90
N SER A 75 -19.80 36.71 -0.23
CA SER A 75 -20.52 38.00 -0.26
C SER A 75 -21.02 38.56 1.07
N LEU A 76 -20.89 37.89 2.21
CA LEU A 76 -21.30 38.45 3.50
C LEU A 76 -20.13 38.42 4.50
N ILE A 77 -19.57 39.60 4.72
CA ILE A 77 -18.96 39.96 5.99
C ILE A 77 -20.06 39.82 7.05
N ILE A 78 -20.03 38.75 7.86
CA ILE A 78 -20.86 38.62 9.06
C ILE A 78 -19.99 38.97 10.28
N PRO A 79 -20.44 39.87 11.16
CA PRO A 79 -19.67 40.33 12.31
C PRO A 79 -19.52 39.25 13.38
N ASN A 80 -18.38 39.31 14.08
CA ASN A 80 -18.03 38.55 15.28
C ASN A 80 -19.25 38.31 16.20
N ASN A 81 -19.68 37.05 16.26
CA ASN A 81 -20.35 36.50 17.43
C ASN A 81 -19.56 35.27 17.85
N SER A 82 -18.95 35.37 19.03
CA SER A 82 -18.31 34.28 19.77
C SER A 82 -19.33 33.17 20.07
N ASP A 83 -18.92 31.91 19.86
CA ASP A 83 -19.50 30.64 20.38
C ASP A 83 -19.97 29.59 19.35
N THR A 84 -19.60 29.69 18.07
CA THR A 84 -19.64 28.54 17.15
C THR A 84 -18.27 28.30 16.55
N ASN A 85 -17.59 27.23 16.98
CA ASN A 85 -16.32 26.81 16.39
C ASN A 85 -16.57 26.36 14.93
N PRO A 86 -16.05 27.08 13.92
CA PRO A 86 -16.40 26.87 12.50
C PRO A 86 -15.98 25.50 11.94
N ASN A 87 -15.21 24.71 12.69
CA ASN A 87 -14.59 23.45 12.26
C ASN A 87 -15.32 22.17 12.71
N LEU A 88 -16.51 22.24 13.31
CA LEU A 88 -17.24 21.02 13.71
C LEU A 88 -17.98 20.32 12.56
N ASP A 89 -18.33 21.04 11.50
CA ASP A 89 -19.19 20.54 10.41
C ASP A 89 -18.43 20.05 9.16
N ASP A 90 -17.09 20.09 9.15
CA ASP A 90 -16.28 19.54 8.06
C ASP A 90 -16.35 17.99 8.07
N PRO A 91 -16.97 17.35 7.06
CA PRO A 91 -17.14 15.90 7.05
C PRO A 91 -15.82 15.13 7.01
N LEU A 92 -14.80 15.67 6.32
CA LEU A 92 -13.50 15.04 6.22
C LEU A 92 -12.75 15.13 7.56
N LEU A 93 -12.84 16.28 8.25
CA LEU A 93 -12.28 16.41 9.59
C LEU A 93 -12.99 15.51 10.61
N LEU A 94 -14.31 15.31 10.47
CA LEU A 94 -15.06 14.35 11.28
C LEU A 94 -14.59 12.90 11.03
N LEU A 95 -14.32 12.52 9.77
CA LEU A 95 -13.72 11.23 9.45
C LEU A 95 -12.32 11.10 10.07
N SER A 96 -11.49 12.14 9.98
CA SER A 96 -10.16 12.18 10.60
C SER A 96 -10.24 11.97 12.13
N ARG A 97 -11.16 12.63 12.83
CA ARG A 97 -11.36 12.41 14.28
C ARG A 97 -11.74 10.97 14.62
N LYS A 98 -12.60 10.34 13.80
CA LYS A 98 -12.99 8.93 13.98
C LYS A 98 -11.82 7.98 13.71
N LEU A 99 -11.01 8.26 12.68
CA LEU A 99 -9.77 7.52 12.41
C LEU A 99 -8.77 7.67 13.56
N LYS A 100 -8.58 8.90 14.08
CA LYS A 100 -7.72 9.19 15.23
C LYS A 100 -8.06 8.33 16.44
N ALA A 101 -9.35 8.22 16.77
CA ALA A 101 -9.81 7.36 17.86
C ALA A 101 -9.44 5.88 17.63
N GLN A 102 -9.61 5.36 16.41
CA GLN A 102 -9.23 3.98 16.10
C GLN A 102 -7.71 3.77 16.11
N PHE A 103 -6.93 4.75 15.63
CA PHE A 103 -5.47 4.69 15.62
C PHE A 103 -4.91 4.70 17.04
N LEU A 104 -5.42 5.58 17.91
CA LEU A 104 -5.07 5.59 19.34
C LEU A 104 -5.38 4.24 20.00
N GLU A 105 -6.57 3.68 19.78
CA GLU A 105 -6.91 2.35 20.30
C GLU A 105 -5.92 1.26 19.80
N GLY A 106 -5.54 1.34 18.53
CA GLY A 106 -4.55 0.46 17.90
C GLY A 106 -3.16 0.57 18.52
N LEU A 107 -2.69 1.80 18.74
CA LEU A 107 -1.40 2.12 19.36
C LEU A 107 -1.30 1.66 20.81
N GLN A 108 -2.43 1.48 21.51
CA GLN A 108 -2.43 1.09 22.92
C GLN A 108 -2.47 -0.42 23.13
N THR A 109 -3.33 -1.16 22.40
CA THR A 109 -3.67 -2.54 22.81
C THR A 109 -3.85 -3.57 21.68
N LYS A 110 -4.01 -3.15 20.41
CA LYS A 110 -4.35 -4.11 19.35
C LYS A 110 -3.11 -4.83 18.81
N PRO A 111 -3.04 -6.17 18.85
CA PRO A 111 -1.86 -6.92 18.40
C PRO A 111 -1.72 -6.99 16.87
N THR A 112 -2.76 -6.66 16.10
CA THR A 112 -2.80 -6.88 14.63
C THR A 112 -2.51 -5.62 13.80
N CYS A 113 -2.27 -4.47 14.42
CA CYS A 113 -1.97 -3.21 13.75
C CYS A 113 -1.09 -2.33 14.63
N MET A 114 -0.57 -1.21 14.10
CA MET A 114 0.34 -0.32 14.83
C MET A 114 1.51 -1.10 15.45
N LEU A 115 2.21 -1.88 14.65
CA LEU A 115 3.25 -2.83 15.06
C LEU A 115 4.59 -2.08 15.18
N PRO A 116 5.11 -1.80 16.39
CA PRO A 116 6.41 -1.16 16.54
C PRO A 116 7.51 -2.15 16.12
N SER A 117 8.37 -1.74 15.19
CA SER A 117 9.58 -2.47 14.83
C SER A 117 10.65 -2.36 15.92
N TYR A 118 11.81 -3.01 15.73
CA TYR A 118 12.99 -2.78 16.57
C TYR A 118 13.84 -1.58 16.11
N ASN A 119 13.50 -0.99 14.97
CA ASN A 119 14.22 0.14 14.40
C ASN A 119 13.71 1.45 15.04
N HIS A 120 14.56 2.05 15.86
CA HIS A 120 14.25 3.28 16.60
C HIS A 120 14.78 4.55 15.91
N GLN A 121 15.84 4.44 15.12
CA GLN A 121 16.50 5.56 14.45
C GLN A 121 16.17 5.63 12.95
N LEU A 122 16.03 6.85 12.44
CA LEU A 122 16.06 7.13 11.00
C LEU A 122 17.51 7.25 10.52
N PRO A 123 17.80 6.99 9.23
CA PRO A 123 19.15 7.13 8.69
C PRO A 123 19.66 8.57 8.77
N GLY A 124 20.96 8.72 9.03
CA GLY A 124 21.66 10.00 9.01
C GLY A 124 21.87 10.55 7.60
N GLY A 125 21.83 9.68 6.59
CA GLY A 125 22.12 9.99 5.19
C GLY A 125 23.61 10.02 4.87
N HIS A 126 24.48 9.68 5.82
CA HIS A 126 25.92 9.59 5.64
C HIS A 126 26.41 8.15 5.43
N GLU A 127 25.50 7.17 5.50
CA GLU A 127 25.80 5.74 5.38
C GLU A 127 26.50 5.47 4.04
N ARG A 128 27.56 4.66 4.10
CA ARG A 128 28.41 4.33 2.95
C ARG A 128 28.70 2.84 2.90
N GLY A 129 28.88 2.31 1.70
CA GLY A 129 29.28 0.92 1.47
C GLY A 129 28.30 0.16 0.59
N ARG A 130 28.64 -1.11 0.33
CA ARG A 130 27.82 -2.02 -0.48
C ARG A 130 27.08 -3.00 0.41
N TYR A 131 25.78 -3.09 0.23
CA TYR A 131 24.89 -3.84 1.10
C TYR A 131 24.03 -4.80 0.27
N LEU A 132 24.02 -6.07 0.65
CA LEU A 132 23.15 -7.07 0.02
C LEU A 132 21.74 -6.90 0.58
N ALA A 133 20.78 -6.65 -0.31
CA ALA A 133 19.39 -6.45 0.05
C ALA A 133 18.49 -7.44 -0.68
N VAL A 134 17.47 -7.92 0.03
CA VAL A 134 16.44 -8.80 -0.52
C VAL A 134 15.07 -8.19 -0.28
N ASP A 135 14.22 -8.22 -1.30
CA ASP A 135 12.82 -7.79 -1.23
C ASP A 135 11.92 -8.98 -1.57
N ILE A 136 11.07 -9.40 -0.62
CA ILE A 136 10.14 -10.51 -0.77
C ILE A 136 8.71 -9.99 -0.80
N GLY A 137 8.14 -9.95 -2.00
CA GLY A 137 6.76 -9.60 -2.27
C GLY A 137 5.85 -10.82 -2.51
N GLY A 138 4.64 -10.56 -3.04
CA GLY A 138 3.67 -11.63 -3.35
C GLY A 138 3.96 -12.42 -4.63
N SER A 139 4.69 -11.79 -5.56
CA SER A 139 4.91 -12.30 -6.92
C SER A 139 6.38 -12.30 -7.32
N THR A 140 7.25 -11.66 -6.55
CA THR A 140 8.66 -11.46 -6.87
C THR A 140 9.53 -11.59 -5.63
N LEU A 141 10.67 -12.22 -5.81
CA LEU A 141 11.83 -12.17 -4.92
C LEU A 141 12.90 -11.38 -5.67
N ARG A 142 13.35 -10.27 -5.12
CA ARG A 142 14.39 -9.43 -5.73
C ARG A 142 15.63 -9.48 -4.86
N VAL A 143 16.79 -9.64 -5.47
CA VAL A 143 18.09 -9.67 -4.79
C VAL A 143 18.95 -8.60 -5.42
N GLY A 144 19.35 -7.60 -4.64
CA GLY A 144 20.10 -6.46 -5.11
C GLY A 144 21.35 -6.20 -4.28
N LEU A 145 22.41 -5.72 -4.93
CA LEU A 145 23.53 -5.10 -4.25
C LEU A 145 23.36 -3.58 -4.36
N VAL A 146 23.26 -2.91 -3.21
CA VAL A 146 23.02 -1.47 -3.12
C VAL A 146 24.31 -0.78 -2.66
N ASP A 147 24.76 0.22 -3.41
CA ASP A 147 25.95 1.03 -3.12
C ASP A 147 25.53 2.39 -2.54
N LEU A 148 25.61 2.53 -1.22
CA LEU A 148 25.37 3.77 -0.50
C LEU A 148 26.64 4.62 -0.52
N LYS A 149 26.50 5.91 -0.88
CA LYS A 149 27.62 6.85 -1.02
C LYS A 149 27.51 8.06 -0.09
N GLY A 150 26.49 8.11 0.74
CA GLY A 150 26.03 9.31 1.44
C GLY A 150 25.26 10.26 0.51
N ARG A 151 24.24 10.91 1.07
CA ARG A 151 23.33 11.85 0.36
C ARG A 151 24.02 13.11 -0.19
N GLU A 152 25.22 13.42 0.29
CA GLU A 152 26.05 14.50 -0.26
C GLU A 152 26.60 14.19 -1.65
N ILE A 153 26.70 12.89 -1.98
CA ILE A 153 27.27 12.39 -3.25
C ILE A 153 26.15 11.90 -4.17
N THR A 154 25.13 11.26 -3.62
CA THR A 154 24.00 10.69 -4.38
C THR A 154 22.69 11.36 -4.00
N ASN A 155 21.93 11.80 -5.00
CA ASN A 155 20.61 12.41 -4.82
C ASN A 155 19.49 11.36 -4.89
N ASP A 156 18.30 11.75 -4.41
CA ASP A 156 17.07 10.98 -4.59
C ASP A 156 16.79 10.77 -6.09
N GLY A 157 16.75 9.50 -6.51
CA GLY A 157 16.57 9.09 -7.90
C GLY A 157 17.84 8.66 -8.64
N ASP A 158 19.02 8.80 -8.02
CA ASP A 158 20.22 8.14 -8.53
C ASP A 158 20.08 6.62 -8.41
N ASN A 159 20.60 5.88 -9.40
CA ASN A 159 20.61 4.43 -9.32
C ASN A 159 21.70 3.97 -8.35
N THR A 160 21.30 3.66 -7.11
CA THR A 160 22.16 3.07 -6.08
C THR A 160 22.28 1.56 -6.20
N ILE A 161 21.41 0.92 -6.99
CA ILE A 161 21.44 -0.54 -7.19
C ILE A 161 22.46 -0.86 -8.29
N VAL A 162 23.60 -1.43 -7.88
CA VAL A 162 24.71 -1.76 -8.79
C VAL A 162 24.50 -3.11 -9.48
N HIS A 163 23.76 -4.01 -8.86
CA HIS A 163 23.36 -5.29 -9.45
C HIS A 163 21.98 -5.68 -8.93
N LEU A 164 21.12 -6.20 -9.80
CA LEU A 164 19.75 -6.60 -9.48
C LEU A 164 19.38 -7.87 -10.23
N ASP A 165 18.90 -8.85 -9.48
CA ASP A 165 18.25 -10.04 -10.01
C ASP A 165 16.81 -10.11 -9.52
N ASN A 166 15.89 -10.39 -10.44
CA ASN A 166 14.47 -10.59 -10.14
C ASN A 166 14.09 -12.06 -10.39
N HIS A 167 13.50 -12.70 -9.39
CA HIS A 167 13.01 -14.07 -9.45
C HIS A 167 11.49 -14.07 -9.30
N THR A 168 10.78 -14.74 -10.21
CA THR A 168 9.32 -14.87 -10.12
C THR A 168 8.94 -15.85 -9.01
N ILE A 169 8.03 -15.43 -8.14
CA ILE A 169 7.34 -16.32 -7.19
C ILE A 169 6.05 -16.77 -7.88
N ASP A 170 6.08 -17.96 -8.47
CA ASP A 170 4.93 -18.56 -9.13
C ASP A 170 4.04 -19.34 -8.15
N LYS A 171 3.01 -20.03 -8.67
CA LYS A 171 2.13 -20.87 -7.85
C LYS A 171 2.89 -22.04 -7.21
N GLY A 172 3.92 -22.56 -7.87
CA GLY A 172 4.76 -23.63 -7.34
C GLY A 172 5.50 -23.17 -6.08
N ALA A 173 6.20 -22.03 -6.18
CA ALA A 173 6.91 -21.42 -5.06
C ALA A 173 5.97 -21.06 -3.90
N ARG A 174 4.79 -20.46 -4.16
CA ARG A 174 3.80 -20.14 -3.12
C ARG A 174 3.24 -21.38 -2.39
N SER A 175 3.21 -22.53 -3.06
CA SER A 175 2.66 -23.76 -2.50
C SER A 175 3.66 -24.55 -1.65
N LEU A 176 4.92 -24.12 -1.60
CA LEU A 176 5.94 -24.70 -0.72
C LEU A 176 5.57 -24.45 0.74
N ARG A 177 5.81 -25.44 1.59
CA ARG A 177 5.40 -25.45 3.00
C ARG A 177 6.61 -25.42 3.93
N GLY A 178 6.46 -24.77 5.08
CA GLY A 178 7.53 -24.68 6.07
C GLY A 178 8.85 -24.22 5.47
N THR A 179 9.94 -24.92 5.80
CA THR A 179 11.30 -24.58 5.37
C THR A 179 11.53 -24.71 3.86
N ASP A 180 10.68 -25.39 3.09
CA ASP A 180 10.91 -25.61 1.67
C ASP A 180 10.89 -24.29 0.87
N PHE A 181 10.03 -23.34 1.26
CA PHE A 181 10.02 -22.01 0.66
C PHE A 181 11.34 -21.26 0.93
N PHE A 182 11.85 -21.37 2.16
CA PHE A 182 13.12 -20.75 2.55
C PHE A 182 14.32 -21.39 1.84
N LYS A 183 14.27 -22.71 1.58
CA LYS A 183 15.28 -23.41 0.76
C LYS A 183 15.26 -22.91 -0.68
N TRP A 184 14.07 -22.74 -1.26
CA TRP A 184 13.92 -22.12 -2.58
C TRP A 184 14.49 -20.69 -2.59
N MET A 185 14.17 -19.88 -1.57
CA MET A 185 14.66 -18.51 -1.45
C MET A 185 16.19 -18.47 -1.35
N ALA A 186 16.79 -19.32 -0.51
CA ALA A 186 18.24 -19.45 -0.34
C ALA A 186 18.95 -19.75 -1.66
N GLN A 187 18.44 -20.69 -2.45
CA GLN A 187 19.00 -21.03 -3.78
C GLN A 187 18.94 -19.85 -4.76
N LYS A 188 17.88 -19.04 -4.70
CA LYS A 188 17.76 -17.83 -5.53
C LYS A 188 18.75 -16.75 -5.09
N ILE A 189 18.89 -16.54 -3.79
CA ILE A 189 19.88 -15.62 -3.22
C ILE A 189 21.28 -16.05 -3.62
N GLU A 190 21.65 -17.32 -3.44
CA GLU A 190 22.95 -17.86 -3.82
C GLU A 190 23.25 -17.66 -5.32
N THR A 191 22.28 -17.95 -6.18
CA THR A 191 22.40 -17.72 -7.63
C THR A 191 22.71 -16.25 -7.93
N SER A 192 22.03 -15.33 -7.26
CA SER A 192 22.20 -13.89 -7.47
C SER A 192 23.50 -13.36 -6.90
N VAL A 193 23.94 -13.87 -5.75
CA VAL A 193 25.26 -13.54 -5.18
C VAL A 193 26.37 -14.01 -6.11
N LYS A 194 26.30 -15.25 -6.62
CA LYS A 194 27.28 -15.76 -7.60
C LYS A 194 27.37 -14.89 -8.85
N ARG A 195 26.24 -14.45 -9.40
CA ARG A 195 26.21 -13.49 -10.53
C ARG A 195 26.80 -12.13 -10.18
N THR A 196 26.58 -11.66 -8.96
CA THR A 196 27.15 -10.40 -8.45
C THR A 196 28.68 -10.49 -8.33
N ILE A 197 29.21 -11.66 -7.93
CA ILE A 197 30.64 -11.98 -7.91
C ILE A 197 31.21 -12.05 -9.33
N ASP A 198 30.54 -12.77 -10.24
CA ASP A 198 30.98 -12.90 -11.63
C ASP A 198 31.00 -11.55 -12.36
N ALA A 199 30.12 -10.62 -11.98
CA ALA A 199 30.11 -9.23 -12.44
C ALA A 199 31.21 -8.36 -11.79
N GLY A 200 31.96 -8.87 -10.82
CA GLY A 200 33.05 -8.17 -10.15
C GLY A 200 32.61 -7.15 -9.10
N HIS A 201 31.36 -7.22 -8.62
CA HIS A 201 30.84 -6.28 -7.62
C HIS A 201 31.10 -6.73 -6.17
N ILE A 202 31.29 -8.03 -5.96
CA ILE A 202 31.72 -8.66 -4.70
C ILE A 202 32.96 -9.50 -5.02
N SER A 203 33.98 -9.47 -4.17
CA SER A 203 35.17 -10.29 -4.42
C SER A 203 34.90 -11.75 -4.06
N ARG A 204 35.45 -12.69 -4.84
CA ARG A 204 35.33 -14.12 -4.53
C ARG A 204 35.98 -14.46 -3.18
N GLU A 205 37.11 -13.83 -2.88
CA GLU A 205 37.82 -13.99 -1.61
C GLU A 205 36.96 -13.56 -0.41
N GLU A 206 36.26 -12.43 -0.50
CA GLU A 206 35.30 -11.98 0.53
C GLU A 206 34.18 -13.01 0.74
N TYR A 207 33.58 -13.51 -0.34
CA TYR A 207 32.52 -14.52 -0.25
C TYR A 207 33.00 -15.88 0.26
N GLU A 208 34.28 -16.24 0.07
CA GLU A 208 34.87 -17.51 0.51
C GLU A 208 35.65 -17.38 1.83
N SER A 209 35.70 -16.18 2.43
CA SER A 209 36.51 -15.86 3.63
C SER A 209 36.05 -16.58 4.92
N GLY A 210 34.86 -17.20 4.90
CA GLY A 210 34.24 -17.88 6.03
C GLY A 210 33.28 -17.01 6.83
N ASP A 211 33.39 -15.68 6.72
CA ASP A 211 32.41 -14.75 7.28
C ASP A 211 31.23 -14.59 6.32
N PRO A 212 29.97 -14.69 6.77
CA PRO A 212 28.80 -14.55 5.91
C PRO A 212 28.60 -13.10 5.46
N LEU A 213 28.16 -12.93 4.21
CA LEU A 213 27.76 -11.60 3.73
C LEU A 213 26.50 -11.12 4.47
N PRO A 214 26.52 -9.93 5.10
CA PRO A 214 25.37 -9.40 5.80
C PRO A 214 24.25 -9.03 4.82
N LEU A 215 23.02 -9.41 5.16
CA LEU A 215 21.84 -9.28 4.31
C LEU A 215 20.73 -8.51 5.04
N GLY A 216 20.23 -7.46 4.39
CA GLY A 216 19.03 -6.72 4.78
C GLY A 216 17.81 -7.25 4.02
N MET A 217 16.71 -7.47 4.72
CA MET A 217 15.50 -8.08 4.16
C MET A 217 14.29 -7.16 4.30
N ALA A 218 13.68 -6.78 3.18
CA ALA A 218 12.34 -6.23 3.12
C ALA A 218 11.31 -7.36 3.02
N TRP A 219 10.42 -7.46 4.01
CA TRP A 219 9.43 -8.53 4.17
C TRP A 219 8.01 -7.97 4.08
N SER A 220 7.32 -8.23 2.96
CA SER A 220 5.95 -7.74 2.70
C SER A 220 4.82 -8.61 3.30
N PHE A 221 5.06 -9.22 4.46
CA PHE A 221 4.04 -9.96 5.22
C PHE A 221 4.06 -9.53 6.70
N PRO A 222 2.96 -9.74 7.43
CA PRO A 222 2.93 -9.44 8.86
C PRO A 222 4.03 -10.19 9.61
N LEU A 223 4.69 -9.48 10.52
CA LEU A 223 5.76 -9.99 11.37
C LEU A 223 5.64 -9.32 12.73
N GLU A 224 5.60 -10.11 13.80
CA GLU A 224 5.78 -9.59 15.16
C GLU A 224 7.28 -9.57 15.43
N GLN A 225 7.90 -8.43 15.19
CA GLN A 225 9.35 -8.28 15.28
C GLN A 225 9.80 -8.45 16.73
N THR A 226 10.89 -9.21 16.96
CA THR A 226 11.45 -9.56 18.28
C THR A 226 12.92 -9.15 18.41
N SER A 227 13.56 -8.77 17.31
CA SER A 227 14.91 -8.20 17.26
C SER A 227 15.08 -7.43 15.93
N PRO A 228 16.20 -6.73 15.70
CA PRO A 228 16.47 -6.13 14.39
C PRO A 228 16.53 -7.13 13.23
N ASN A 229 16.95 -8.37 13.50
CA ASN A 229 17.12 -9.43 12.50
C ASN A 229 16.08 -10.57 12.62
N GLY A 230 15.07 -10.44 13.48
CA GLY A 230 14.20 -11.54 13.90
C GLY A 230 12.78 -11.09 14.23
N GLY A 231 11.87 -12.04 14.19
CA GLY A 231 10.45 -11.81 14.42
C GLY A 231 9.61 -13.06 14.21
N ASN A 232 8.54 -13.18 14.98
CA ASN A 232 7.63 -14.31 14.92
C ASN A 232 6.84 -14.29 13.61
N ILE A 233 6.93 -15.37 12.84
CA ILE A 233 6.17 -15.55 11.60
C ILE A 233 4.67 -15.58 11.91
N CYS A 234 3.93 -14.66 11.30
CA CYS A 234 2.47 -14.60 11.35
C CYS A 234 1.84 -15.36 10.17
N PRO A 235 0.51 -15.63 10.20
CA PRO A 235 -0.19 -16.17 9.05
C PRO A 235 0.04 -15.32 7.79
N MET A 236 0.55 -15.95 6.73
CA MET A 236 0.87 -15.27 5.48
C MET A 236 -0.35 -15.19 4.56
N GLY A 237 -0.56 -14.04 3.93
CA GLY A 237 -1.57 -13.85 2.89
C GLY A 237 -1.09 -14.32 1.51
N LYS A 238 -1.78 -13.84 0.45
CA LYS A 238 -1.35 -13.98 -0.96
C LYS A 238 -1.16 -15.45 -1.41
N SER A 239 -1.87 -16.39 -0.78
CA SER A 239 -1.82 -17.84 -1.04
C SER A 239 -0.48 -18.52 -0.73
N PHE A 240 0.36 -17.92 0.11
CA PHE A 240 1.60 -18.55 0.58
C PHE A 240 1.28 -19.62 1.63
N LEU A 241 1.89 -20.79 1.49
CA LEU A 241 1.84 -21.88 2.48
C LEU A 241 3.14 -21.98 3.29
N ALA A 242 4.07 -21.06 3.11
CA ALA A 242 5.38 -21.07 3.75
C ALA A 242 5.28 -21.02 5.29
N CYS A 243 4.27 -20.35 5.85
CA CYS A 243 4.06 -20.31 7.30
C CYS A 243 3.54 -21.63 7.90
N ASP A 244 3.14 -22.63 7.09
CA ASP A 244 2.63 -23.90 7.60
C ASP A 244 3.70 -24.64 8.42
N GLY A 245 3.46 -24.73 9.73
CA GLY A 245 4.41 -25.33 10.68
C GLY A 245 5.49 -24.37 11.20
N LEU A 246 5.48 -23.11 10.77
CA LEU A 246 6.45 -22.07 11.18
C LEU A 246 5.81 -20.88 11.91
N ILE A 247 4.49 -20.82 12.06
CA ILE A 247 3.82 -19.75 12.81
C ILE A 247 4.41 -19.66 14.22
N GLY A 248 4.82 -18.46 14.64
CA GLY A 248 5.46 -18.19 15.93
C GLY A 248 6.95 -18.54 16.00
N GLN A 249 7.54 -19.09 14.94
CA GLN A 249 8.99 -19.25 14.85
C GLN A 249 9.65 -17.97 14.35
N ASP A 250 10.91 -17.77 14.74
CA ASP A 250 11.69 -16.61 14.34
C ASP A 250 12.11 -16.69 12.86
N LEU A 251 11.74 -15.68 12.08
CA LEU A 251 12.00 -15.58 10.64
C LEU A 251 13.50 -15.53 10.31
N GLY A 252 14.28 -14.73 11.05
CA GLY A 252 15.71 -14.58 10.83
C GLY A 252 16.45 -15.88 11.13
N ALA A 253 16.14 -16.49 12.27
CA ALA A 253 16.70 -17.78 12.67
C ALA A 253 16.34 -18.88 11.66
N THR A 254 15.11 -18.90 11.15
CA THR A 254 14.67 -19.85 10.12
C THR A 254 15.47 -19.67 8.83
N CYS A 255 15.63 -18.44 8.35
CA CYS A 255 16.44 -18.15 7.16
C CYS A 255 17.90 -18.57 7.36
N ASN A 256 18.53 -18.14 8.45
CA ASN A 256 19.94 -18.39 8.73
C ASN A 256 20.24 -19.88 8.95
N MET A 257 19.31 -20.63 9.54
CA MET A 257 19.40 -22.09 9.62
C MET A 257 19.44 -22.72 8.22
N VAL A 258 18.54 -22.29 7.33
CA VAL A 258 18.47 -22.82 5.96
C VAL A 258 19.69 -22.41 5.13
N PHE A 259 20.18 -21.19 5.28
CA PHE A 259 21.40 -20.72 4.60
C PHE A 259 22.61 -21.57 4.99
N ARG A 260 22.76 -21.90 6.29
CA ARG A 260 23.79 -22.83 6.76
C ARG A 260 23.61 -24.25 6.24
N GLU A 261 22.38 -24.77 6.23
CA GLU A 261 22.08 -26.12 5.70
C GLU A 261 22.48 -26.26 4.22
N LEU A 262 22.32 -25.18 3.45
CA LEU A 262 22.59 -25.15 2.01
C LEU A 262 23.96 -24.54 1.65
N GLU A 263 24.81 -24.27 2.65
CA GLU A 263 26.14 -23.65 2.45
C GLU A 263 26.10 -22.31 1.67
N VAL A 264 25.01 -21.55 1.82
CA VAL A 264 24.89 -20.21 1.25
C VAL A 264 25.54 -19.22 2.22
N ASN A 265 26.70 -18.66 1.85
CA ASN A 265 27.47 -17.78 2.73
C ASN A 265 26.90 -16.36 2.86
N VAL A 266 25.69 -16.25 3.43
CA VAL A 266 24.98 -15.00 3.74
C VAL A 266 24.28 -15.13 5.10
N GLU A 267 24.03 -13.99 5.75
CA GLU A 267 23.34 -13.93 7.03
C GLU A 267 22.32 -12.79 7.06
N VAL A 268 21.09 -13.08 7.49
CA VAL A 268 20.09 -12.03 7.75
C VAL A 268 20.48 -11.26 9.01
N VAL A 269 20.79 -9.98 8.83
CA VAL A 269 21.21 -9.05 9.90
C VAL A 269 20.16 -7.95 10.14
N SER A 270 19.27 -7.70 9.19
CA SER A 270 18.18 -6.74 9.37
C SER A 270 16.93 -7.18 8.64
N ILE A 271 15.78 -7.09 9.29
CA ILE A 271 14.46 -7.34 8.71
C ILE A 271 13.59 -6.10 8.91
N VAL A 272 13.00 -5.61 7.82
CA VAL A 272 12.05 -4.50 7.83
C VAL A 272 10.81 -4.86 7.03
N ASN A 273 9.65 -4.36 7.45
CA ASN A 273 8.47 -4.41 6.60
C ASN A 273 8.67 -3.49 5.37
N ASP A 274 8.00 -3.77 4.26
CA ASP A 274 8.08 -2.96 3.02
C ASP A 274 7.70 -1.49 3.22
N SER A 275 6.73 -1.19 4.09
CA SER A 275 6.38 0.20 4.41
C SER A 275 7.50 0.89 5.21
N ASN A 276 8.15 0.18 6.14
CA ASN A 276 9.32 0.68 6.87
C ASN A 276 10.53 0.85 5.94
N ALA A 277 10.75 -0.07 5.00
CA ALA A 277 11.77 0.09 3.96
C ALA A 277 11.48 1.34 3.11
N THR A 278 10.21 1.59 2.80
CA THR A 278 9.79 2.79 2.09
C THR A 278 10.10 4.07 2.88
N LEU A 279 9.80 4.07 4.18
CA LEU A 279 10.17 5.16 5.09
C LEU A 279 11.69 5.38 5.11
N LEU A 280 12.48 4.33 5.34
CA LEU A 280 13.95 4.38 5.42
C LEU A 280 14.60 4.89 4.14
N SER A 281 14.18 4.36 2.98
CA SER A 281 14.72 4.76 1.68
C SER A 281 14.50 6.25 1.38
N SER A 282 13.31 6.78 1.71
CA SER A 282 13.03 8.20 1.57
C SER A 282 13.77 9.02 2.61
N ALA A 283 13.85 8.57 3.86
CA ALA A 283 14.53 9.28 4.95
C ALA A 283 16.04 9.45 4.69
N TYR A 284 16.67 8.48 4.04
CA TYR A 284 18.09 8.53 3.67
C TYR A 284 18.41 9.77 2.81
N PHE A 285 17.53 10.11 1.86
CA PHE A 285 17.70 11.30 1.01
C PHE A 285 17.01 12.55 1.55
N ASN A 286 15.88 12.39 2.25
CA ASN A 286 15.01 13.46 2.71
C ASN A 286 14.90 13.40 4.25
N PRO A 287 15.77 14.12 5.00
CA PRO A 287 15.82 14.03 6.48
C PRO A 287 14.53 14.45 7.20
N SER A 288 13.59 15.11 6.50
CA SER A 288 12.28 15.45 7.04
C SER A 288 11.21 14.36 6.85
N THR A 289 11.60 13.18 6.33
CA THR A 289 10.68 12.04 6.14
C THR A 289 10.30 11.43 7.48
N ARG A 290 9.00 11.36 7.77
CA ARG A 290 8.48 10.68 8.97
C ARG A 290 7.46 9.58 8.65
N PHE A 291 7.03 9.48 7.39
CA PHE A 291 6.08 8.47 6.95
C PHE A 291 6.53 7.79 5.64
N GLY A 292 6.26 6.50 5.54
CA GLY A 292 6.38 5.71 4.32
C GLY A 292 4.99 5.24 3.87
N LEU A 293 4.54 5.60 2.68
CA LEU A 293 3.23 5.24 2.14
C LEU A 293 3.37 4.25 0.98
N ILE A 294 2.70 3.11 1.10
CA ILE A 294 2.51 2.17 -0.01
C ILE A 294 1.06 2.29 -0.47
N LEU A 295 0.84 2.68 -1.73
CA LEU A 295 -0.49 2.64 -2.35
C LEU A 295 -0.41 2.02 -3.76
N GLY A 296 -0.60 0.71 -3.80
CA GLY A 296 -0.55 -0.11 -5.01
C GLY A 296 -1.70 -1.11 -5.01
N THR A 297 -1.40 -2.41 -5.10
CA THR A 297 -2.40 -3.47 -4.93
C THR A 297 -3.12 -3.38 -3.59
N GLY A 298 -2.38 -3.11 -2.50
CA GLY A 298 -2.91 -2.83 -1.17
C GLY A 298 -2.56 -1.41 -0.71
N VAL A 299 -2.83 -1.12 0.56
CA VAL A 299 -2.44 0.15 1.21
C VAL A 299 -1.77 -0.09 2.55
N ASN A 300 -0.66 0.61 2.81
CA ASN A 300 -0.05 0.64 4.14
C ASN A 300 0.70 1.95 4.40
N ILE A 301 0.86 2.30 5.67
CA ILE A 301 1.70 3.41 6.12
C ILE A 301 2.67 2.91 7.20
N ALA A 302 3.94 3.27 7.07
CA ALA A 302 4.91 3.27 8.16
C ALA A 302 5.01 4.68 8.74
N ALA A 303 5.18 4.78 10.06
CA ALA A 303 5.32 6.04 10.77
C ALA A 303 6.48 5.98 11.77
N HIS A 304 7.31 7.01 11.83
CA HIS A 304 8.27 7.21 12.91
C HIS A 304 7.58 8.02 14.02
N LEU A 305 7.32 7.38 15.15
CA LEU A 305 6.47 7.91 16.22
C LEU A 305 7.21 7.90 17.57
N PRO A 306 6.95 8.89 18.45
CA PRO A 306 7.38 8.86 19.84
C PRO A 306 6.95 7.60 20.58
N ILE A 307 7.83 7.03 21.40
CA ILE A 307 7.50 5.79 22.14
C ILE A 307 6.41 6.01 23.20
N ASN A 308 6.24 7.23 23.73
CA ASN A 308 5.21 7.57 24.73
C ASN A 308 3.78 7.51 24.17
N LEU A 309 3.62 7.58 22.84
CA LEU A 309 2.33 7.40 22.16
C LEU A 309 1.86 5.93 22.13
N ILE A 310 2.76 4.98 22.34
CA ILE A 310 2.55 3.55 22.14
C ILE A 310 2.41 2.85 23.49
N GLY A 311 1.38 2.00 23.64
CA GLY A 311 1.17 1.25 24.87
C GLY A 311 2.29 0.25 25.12
N LYS A 312 2.81 0.17 26.37
CA LYS A 312 3.89 -0.75 26.75
C LYS A 312 3.72 -2.20 26.26
N PRO A 313 2.53 -2.82 26.30
CA PRO A 313 2.35 -4.20 25.81
C PRO A 313 2.68 -4.40 24.31
N LYS A 314 2.70 -3.32 23.52
CA LYS A 314 2.99 -3.38 22.07
C LYS A 314 4.45 -3.62 21.75
N PHE A 315 5.35 -3.31 22.69
CA PHE A 315 6.78 -3.45 22.49
C PHE A 315 7.27 -4.89 22.68
N GLY A 316 6.45 -5.78 23.25
CA GLY A 316 6.87 -7.12 23.63
C GLY A 316 7.95 -7.09 24.71
N ASP A 317 8.81 -8.10 24.73
CA ASP A 317 9.94 -8.19 25.65
C ASP A 317 11.17 -7.49 25.03
N ARG A 318 11.37 -6.20 25.33
CA ARG A 318 12.57 -5.43 24.95
C ARG A 318 13.49 -5.22 26.15
N PRO A 319 14.82 -5.27 25.96
CA PRO A 319 15.76 -4.98 27.05
C PRO A 319 15.73 -3.49 27.41
N ASP A 320 16.06 -3.15 28.66
CA ASP A 320 16.16 -1.77 29.14
C ASP A 320 17.12 -0.93 28.28
N SER A 321 18.20 -1.56 27.79
CA SER A 321 19.18 -0.93 26.90
C SER A 321 18.57 -0.42 25.58
N TRP A 322 17.47 -1.02 25.12
CA TRP A 322 16.75 -0.51 23.95
C TRP A 322 15.98 0.77 24.29
N TYR A 323 15.32 0.81 25.46
CA TYR A 323 14.59 2.00 25.92
C TYR A 323 15.51 3.17 26.27
N GLU A 324 16.74 2.89 26.72
CA GLU A 324 17.77 3.91 26.95
C GLU A 324 18.21 4.62 25.67
N GLN A 325 18.00 4.01 24.50
CA GLN A 325 18.44 4.53 23.20
C GLN A 325 17.28 5.01 22.31
N ALA A 326 16.03 4.72 22.69
CA ALA A 326 14.86 4.93 21.85
C ALA A 326 13.89 5.97 22.44
N SER A 327 13.91 7.19 21.91
CA SER A 327 12.84 8.20 22.05
C SER A 327 11.69 7.95 21.06
N HIS A 328 12.00 7.31 19.94
CA HIS A 328 11.09 7.07 18.83
C HIS A 328 11.18 5.63 18.32
N VAL A 329 10.20 5.21 17.52
CA VAL A 329 10.21 3.90 16.85
C VAL A 329 9.47 3.95 15.52
N MET A 330 9.94 3.17 14.54
CA MET A 330 9.17 2.94 13.32
C MET A 330 8.04 1.95 13.57
N VAL A 331 6.83 2.35 13.23
CA VAL A 331 5.59 1.59 13.41
C VAL A 331 5.02 1.26 12.03
N ASN A 332 4.87 -0.04 11.76
CA ASN A 332 4.04 -0.50 10.66
C ASN A 332 2.57 -0.39 11.10
N THR A 333 1.81 0.52 10.49
CA THR A 333 0.44 0.79 10.92
C THR A 333 -0.52 -0.35 10.58
N GLU A 334 -0.24 -1.15 9.55
CA GLU A 334 -1.21 -2.06 8.91
C GLU A 334 -2.51 -1.32 8.56
N LEU A 335 -2.38 -0.19 7.85
CA LEU A 335 -3.46 0.79 7.65
C LEU A 335 -4.80 0.16 7.18
N GLY A 336 -4.72 -0.86 6.32
CA GLY A 336 -5.89 -1.57 5.81
C GLY A 336 -6.84 -2.05 6.91
N MET A 337 -6.34 -2.38 8.10
CA MET A 337 -7.11 -2.92 9.23
C MET A 337 -8.08 -1.92 9.90
N PHE A 338 -7.99 -0.63 9.57
CA PHE A 338 -8.82 0.42 10.17
C PHE A 338 -10.10 0.70 9.37
N GLY A 339 -10.94 1.61 9.87
CA GLY A 339 -12.09 2.14 9.15
C GLY A 339 -13.40 1.38 9.38
N HIS A 340 -13.40 0.31 10.19
CA HIS A 340 -14.62 -0.42 10.50
C HIS A 340 -15.67 0.51 11.14
N GLY A 341 -16.89 0.51 10.58
CA GLY A 341 -18.02 1.31 11.07
C GLY A 341 -17.95 2.83 10.82
N ILE A 342 -16.84 3.36 10.28
CA ILE A 342 -16.65 4.80 10.11
C ILE A 342 -16.47 5.26 8.66
N LEU A 343 -16.10 4.34 7.76
CA LEU A 343 -15.89 4.65 6.34
C LEU A 343 -17.23 4.96 5.63
N PRO A 344 -17.25 5.95 4.73
CA PRO A 344 -18.45 6.30 3.96
C PRO A 344 -18.70 5.31 2.82
N LEU A 345 -19.13 4.09 3.16
CA LEU A 345 -19.39 3.03 2.20
C LEU A 345 -20.70 3.28 1.42
N THR A 346 -20.58 3.31 0.10
CA THR A 346 -21.70 3.42 -0.84
C THR A 346 -22.39 2.08 -1.06
N ARG A 347 -23.46 2.08 -1.86
CA ARG A 347 -24.10 0.82 -2.30
C ARG A 347 -23.16 -0.07 -3.12
N TRP A 348 -22.20 0.49 -3.85
CA TRP A 348 -21.26 -0.28 -4.67
C TRP A 348 -20.22 -1.00 -3.82
N ASP A 349 -19.72 -0.32 -2.77
CA ASP A 349 -18.83 -0.96 -1.81
C ASP A 349 -19.53 -2.10 -1.06
N LYS A 350 -20.83 -1.93 -0.73
CA LYS A 350 -21.62 -3.00 -0.11
C LYS A 350 -21.78 -4.23 -1.01
N ILE A 351 -21.92 -4.04 -2.33
CA ILE A 351 -21.95 -5.14 -3.30
C ILE A 351 -20.58 -5.84 -3.36
N LEU A 352 -19.48 -5.07 -3.44
CA LEU A 352 -18.13 -5.61 -3.41
C LEU A 352 -17.91 -6.45 -2.15
N LYS A 353 -18.21 -5.89 -0.98
CA LYS A 353 -18.09 -6.59 0.32
C LYS A 353 -18.91 -7.88 0.35
N ALA A 354 -20.15 -7.86 -0.12
CA ALA A 354 -21.01 -9.05 -0.12
C ALA A 354 -20.48 -10.19 -1.02
N GLY A 355 -19.67 -9.87 -2.03
CA GLY A 355 -19.01 -10.85 -2.90
C GLY A 355 -17.61 -11.27 -2.45
N HIS A 356 -17.04 -10.62 -1.43
CA HIS A 356 -15.67 -10.89 -0.97
C HIS A 356 -15.63 -12.10 0.00
N GLU A 357 -14.56 -12.90 -0.06
CA GLU A 357 -14.40 -14.07 0.83
C GLU A 357 -14.30 -13.69 2.31
N ARG A 358 -13.72 -12.52 2.59
CA ARG A 358 -13.56 -11.97 3.94
C ARG A 358 -14.07 -10.53 3.98
N PRO A 359 -15.39 -10.29 4.00
CA PRO A 359 -15.98 -8.95 3.79
C PRO A 359 -15.50 -7.87 4.76
N ASP A 360 -15.16 -8.24 5.99
CA ASP A 360 -14.76 -7.30 7.05
C ASP A 360 -13.26 -7.30 7.35
N PHE A 361 -12.48 -8.09 6.60
CA PHE A 361 -11.03 -8.04 6.68
C PHE A 361 -10.52 -6.81 5.90
N GLN A 362 -9.61 -6.05 6.52
CA GLN A 362 -9.02 -4.83 5.97
C GLN A 362 -10.04 -3.81 5.40
N PRO A 363 -10.95 -3.26 6.23
CA PRO A 363 -12.05 -2.42 5.76
C PRO A 363 -11.60 -1.15 5.00
N LEU A 364 -10.48 -0.52 5.38
CA LEU A 364 -9.95 0.67 4.72
C LEU A 364 -9.30 0.35 3.37
N GLU A 365 -8.78 -0.86 3.18
CA GLU A 365 -8.17 -1.25 1.92
C GLU A 365 -9.17 -1.30 0.76
N HIS A 366 -10.42 -1.72 1.03
CA HIS A 366 -11.48 -1.82 0.01
C HIS A 366 -11.77 -0.51 -0.74
N PRO A 367 -12.00 0.65 -0.08
CA PRO A 367 -12.28 1.88 -0.79
C PRO A 367 -11.05 2.59 -1.39
N VAL A 368 -9.82 2.15 -1.10
CA VAL A 368 -8.62 2.93 -1.49
C VAL A 368 -7.57 2.20 -2.35
N SER A 369 -7.46 0.88 -2.26
CA SER A 369 -6.35 0.18 -2.91
C SER A 369 -6.62 -0.18 -4.36
N GLY A 370 -5.55 -0.28 -5.15
CA GLY A 370 -5.60 -0.59 -6.56
C GLY A 370 -6.16 -1.98 -6.89
N TYR A 371 -6.28 -2.90 -5.93
CA TYR A 371 -6.99 -4.15 -6.17
C TYR A 371 -8.52 -3.96 -6.26
N TYR A 372 -9.07 -3.01 -5.51
CA TYR A 372 -10.54 -2.84 -5.40
C TYR A 372 -11.10 -1.62 -6.14
N LEU A 373 -10.31 -0.57 -6.42
CA LEU A 373 -10.82 0.64 -7.10
C LEU A 373 -11.48 0.32 -8.45
N GLY A 374 -10.83 -0.47 -9.30
CA GLY A 374 -11.40 -0.92 -10.57
C GLY A 374 -12.68 -1.73 -10.40
N GLU A 375 -12.78 -2.57 -9.36
CA GLU A 375 -13.97 -3.39 -9.12
C GLU A 375 -15.16 -2.54 -8.63
N VAL A 376 -14.94 -1.58 -7.72
CA VAL A 376 -15.98 -0.62 -7.31
C VAL A 376 -16.48 0.16 -8.54
N PHE A 377 -15.56 0.58 -9.40
CA PHE A 377 -15.88 1.27 -10.64
C PHE A 377 -16.70 0.40 -11.60
N ARG A 378 -16.33 -0.88 -11.79
CA ARG A 378 -17.09 -1.83 -12.61
C ARG A 378 -18.52 -2.00 -12.12
N ILE A 379 -18.70 -2.19 -10.81
CA ILE A 379 -20.02 -2.37 -10.19
C ILE A 379 -20.89 -1.12 -10.43
N ALA A 380 -20.31 0.07 -10.24
CA ALA A 380 -21.01 1.33 -10.47
C ALA A 380 -21.35 1.56 -11.96
N LEU A 381 -20.42 1.22 -12.86
CA LEU A 381 -20.61 1.31 -14.31
C LEU A 381 -21.70 0.36 -14.81
N LEU A 382 -21.77 -0.87 -14.27
CA LEU A 382 -22.84 -1.81 -14.58
C LEU A 382 -24.23 -1.25 -14.22
N GLU A 383 -24.35 -0.55 -13.10
CA GLU A 383 -25.58 0.13 -12.74
C GLU A 383 -25.89 1.29 -13.70
N ALA A 384 -24.89 2.10 -14.03
CA ALA A 384 -25.03 3.22 -14.96
C ALA A 384 -25.55 2.75 -16.33
N ILE A 385 -24.95 1.71 -16.91
CA ILE A 385 -25.36 1.10 -18.19
C ILE A 385 -26.83 0.66 -18.12
N LYS A 386 -27.20 -0.07 -17.07
CA LYS A 386 -28.56 -0.64 -16.92
C LYS A 386 -29.64 0.43 -16.74
N THR A 387 -29.34 1.50 -16.00
CA THR A 387 -30.36 2.45 -15.53
C THR A 387 -30.47 3.71 -16.41
N THR A 388 -29.38 4.12 -17.07
CA THR A 388 -29.30 5.38 -17.83
C THR A 388 -29.13 5.21 -19.34
N GLY A 389 -28.83 3.99 -19.81
CA GLY A 389 -28.56 3.74 -21.21
C GLY A 389 -27.18 4.21 -21.68
N VAL A 390 -26.24 4.39 -20.76
CA VAL A 390 -24.81 4.47 -21.09
C VAL A 390 -24.42 3.24 -21.91
N LEU A 391 -23.63 3.44 -22.97
CA LEU A 391 -23.27 2.42 -23.97
C LEU A 391 -24.50 1.79 -24.65
N GLY A 392 -25.56 2.57 -24.87
CA GLY A 392 -26.83 2.08 -25.41
C GLY A 392 -27.59 1.12 -24.47
N GLY A 393 -27.16 0.98 -23.22
CA GLY A 393 -27.65 -0.03 -22.29
C GLY A 393 -27.17 -1.45 -22.62
N GLU A 394 -26.12 -1.57 -23.43
CA GLU A 394 -25.44 -2.82 -23.73
C GLU A 394 -24.30 -3.03 -22.73
N ILE A 395 -24.29 -4.18 -22.07
CA ILE A 395 -23.23 -4.55 -21.14
C ILE A 395 -22.21 -5.40 -21.90
N PRO A 396 -20.97 -4.93 -22.08
CA PRO A 396 -19.88 -5.76 -22.57
C PRO A 396 -19.76 -7.05 -21.75
N PRO A 397 -19.65 -8.25 -22.36
CA PRO A 397 -19.60 -9.51 -21.62
C PRO A 397 -18.51 -9.55 -20.54
N LEU A 398 -17.33 -8.99 -20.83
CA LEU A 398 -16.21 -8.94 -19.90
C LEU A 398 -16.48 -8.06 -18.67
N LEU A 399 -17.36 -7.06 -18.75
CA LEU A 399 -17.77 -6.28 -17.57
C LEU A 399 -18.66 -7.08 -16.61
N LEU A 400 -19.20 -8.25 -17.01
CA LEU A 400 -19.94 -9.13 -16.09
C LEU A 400 -18.99 -9.95 -15.19
N GLU A 401 -17.75 -10.16 -15.62
CA GLU A 401 -16.73 -10.88 -14.87
C GLU A 401 -16.18 -9.99 -13.75
N ALA A 402 -16.23 -10.49 -12.51
CA ALA A 402 -15.70 -9.77 -11.35
C ALA A 402 -14.18 -9.58 -11.50
N TYR A 403 -13.67 -8.42 -11.09
CA TYR A 403 -12.26 -8.06 -11.14
C TYR A 403 -11.64 -7.99 -12.55
N PHE A 404 -12.44 -8.07 -13.61
CA PHE A 404 -11.94 -7.87 -14.97
C PHE A 404 -11.60 -6.40 -15.25
N MET A 405 -12.24 -5.47 -14.54
CA MET A 405 -11.84 -4.06 -14.53
C MET A 405 -10.80 -3.84 -13.45
N ASP A 406 -9.53 -3.80 -13.82
CA ASP A 406 -8.47 -3.40 -12.91
C ASP A 406 -8.31 -1.87 -12.85
N THR A 407 -7.52 -1.42 -11.87
CA THR A 407 -7.27 0.00 -11.64
C THR A 407 -6.42 0.64 -12.73
N GLU A 408 -5.58 -0.13 -13.41
CA GLU A 408 -4.81 0.34 -14.57
C GLU A 408 -5.75 0.66 -15.75
N THR A 409 -6.69 -0.23 -16.04
CA THR A 409 -7.71 0.01 -17.06
C THR A 409 -8.58 1.20 -16.70
N MET A 410 -9.00 1.31 -15.43
CA MET A 410 -9.72 2.48 -14.91
C MET A 410 -8.91 3.77 -15.10
N SER A 411 -7.60 3.77 -14.81
CA SER A 411 -6.76 4.96 -14.91
C SER A 411 -6.57 5.41 -16.36
N LEU A 412 -6.45 4.47 -17.30
CA LEU A 412 -6.41 4.77 -18.74
C LEU A 412 -7.70 5.43 -19.25
N MET A 413 -8.85 5.16 -18.62
CA MET A 413 -10.10 5.85 -18.96
C MET A 413 -10.10 7.32 -18.51
N VAL A 414 -9.49 7.61 -17.36
CA VAL A 414 -9.40 8.97 -16.78
C VAL A 414 -8.41 9.86 -17.54
N ASP A 415 -7.27 9.31 -18.00
CA ASP A 415 -6.22 10.03 -18.73
C ASP A 415 -6.72 10.73 -20.02
N GLY A 416 -7.85 10.28 -20.57
CA GLY A 416 -8.43 10.80 -21.81
C GLY A 416 -9.20 12.12 -21.70
N LEU A 417 -9.08 12.91 -20.63
CA LEU A 417 -9.81 14.18 -20.47
C LEU A 417 -9.40 15.25 -21.51
N ASP A 418 -8.13 15.29 -21.92
CA ASP A 418 -7.62 16.28 -22.87
C ASP A 418 -7.64 15.81 -24.34
N SER A 419 -7.82 14.51 -24.58
CA SER A 419 -7.68 13.91 -25.91
C SER A 419 -8.55 12.66 -26.10
N GLY A 420 -9.86 12.76 -25.81
CA GLY A 420 -10.85 11.67 -25.69
C GLY A 420 -10.91 10.55 -26.76
N GLY A 421 -10.06 10.56 -27.79
CA GLY A 421 -9.76 9.40 -28.65
C GLY A 421 -9.06 8.24 -27.94
N LYS A 422 -8.02 8.49 -27.11
CA LYS A 422 -7.22 7.39 -26.51
C LYS A 422 -8.03 6.53 -25.53
N ALA A 423 -8.82 7.16 -24.66
CA ALA A 423 -9.70 6.44 -23.74
C ALA A 423 -10.80 5.63 -24.47
N LYS A 424 -11.34 6.17 -25.58
CA LYS A 424 -12.29 5.44 -26.43
C LYS A 424 -11.65 4.23 -27.09
N GLU A 425 -10.42 4.37 -27.59
CA GLU A 425 -9.68 3.28 -28.21
C GLU A 425 -9.38 2.16 -27.22
N VAL A 426 -8.81 2.49 -26.05
CA VAL A 426 -8.54 1.50 -24.98
C VAL A 426 -9.82 0.80 -24.55
N PHE A 427 -10.89 1.56 -24.29
CA PHE A 427 -12.17 0.99 -23.93
C PHE A 427 -12.70 0.05 -25.03
N SER A 428 -12.61 0.43 -26.29
CA SER A 428 -13.16 -0.37 -27.40
C SER A 428 -12.32 -1.61 -27.73
N GLN A 429 -11.00 -1.56 -27.49
CA GLN A 429 -10.10 -2.69 -27.60
C GLN A 429 -10.37 -3.75 -26.54
N LEU A 430 -10.65 -3.32 -25.30
CA LEU A 430 -10.89 -4.21 -24.17
C LEU A 430 -12.36 -4.67 -24.09
N TYR A 431 -13.31 -3.79 -24.39
CA TYR A 431 -14.74 -3.99 -24.21
C TYR A 431 -15.48 -3.82 -25.53
N HIS A 432 -15.46 -4.87 -26.35
CA HIS A 432 -16.16 -4.89 -27.62
C HIS A 432 -17.68 -4.72 -27.43
N LEU A 433 -18.21 -3.63 -27.97
CA LEU A 433 -19.63 -3.33 -27.99
C LEU A 433 -20.24 -3.73 -29.34
N PRO A 434 -21.34 -4.51 -29.35
CA PRO A 434 -22.06 -4.85 -30.59
C PRO A 434 -22.52 -3.63 -31.39
N SER A 435 -22.86 -2.54 -30.68
CA SER A 435 -23.32 -1.27 -31.23
C SER A 435 -22.22 -0.34 -31.76
N GLY A 436 -20.93 -0.70 -31.62
CA GLY A 436 -19.79 0.09 -32.10
C GLY A 436 -19.08 0.90 -30.99
N LEU A 437 -18.41 1.99 -31.35
CA LEU A 437 -17.61 2.78 -30.40
C LEU A 437 -18.49 3.53 -29.38
N PRO A 438 -18.05 3.67 -28.11
CA PRO A 438 -18.70 4.52 -27.12
C PRO A 438 -18.86 5.97 -27.61
N SER A 439 -20.01 6.59 -27.33
CA SER A 439 -20.21 8.00 -27.63
C SER A 439 -19.36 8.89 -26.72
N THR A 440 -19.18 10.17 -27.08
CA THR A 440 -18.47 11.13 -26.22
C THR A 440 -19.18 11.31 -24.87
N GLU A 441 -20.51 11.33 -24.87
CA GLU A 441 -21.31 11.42 -23.64
C GLU A 441 -21.14 10.17 -22.75
N ASP A 442 -21.06 8.98 -23.35
CA ASP A 442 -20.79 7.75 -22.57
C ASP A 442 -19.43 7.86 -21.86
N MET A 443 -18.41 8.30 -22.58
CA MET A 443 -17.07 8.47 -22.01
C MET A 443 -17.04 9.54 -20.91
N GLN A 444 -17.79 10.63 -21.04
CA GLN A 444 -17.89 11.64 -19.99
C GLN A 444 -18.51 11.08 -18.70
N VAL A 445 -19.50 10.19 -18.81
CA VAL A 445 -20.07 9.51 -17.63
C VAL A 445 -19.06 8.57 -16.99
N ILE A 446 -18.39 7.75 -17.81
CA ILE A 446 -17.34 6.80 -17.39
C ILE A 446 -16.21 7.54 -16.65
N GLN A 447 -15.70 8.62 -17.24
CA GLN A 447 -14.62 9.44 -16.70
C GLN A 447 -15.00 10.13 -15.38
N GLN A 448 -16.17 10.75 -15.30
CA GLN A 448 -16.62 11.41 -14.07
C GLN A 448 -16.81 10.41 -12.93
N LEU A 449 -17.42 9.26 -13.21
CA LEU A 449 -17.61 8.21 -12.22
C LEU A 449 -16.27 7.67 -11.70
N ALA A 450 -15.31 7.41 -12.60
CA ALA A 450 -13.97 6.99 -12.21
C ALA A 450 -13.26 8.07 -11.37
N GLY A 451 -13.38 9.33 -11.76
CA GLY A 451 -12.83 10.48 -11.03
C GLY A 451 -13.39 10.60 -9.61
N TYR A 452 -14.70 10.42 -9.40
CA TYR A 452 -15.30 10.47 -8.06
C TYR A 452 -14.81 9.35 -7.15
N ILE A 453 -14.61 8.14 -7.69
CA ILE A 453 -14.07 7.01 -6.92
C ILE A 453 -12.61 7.28 -6.52
N ALA A 454 -11.79 7.77 -7.45
CA ALA A 454 -10.40 8.13 -7.20
C ALA A 454 -10.27 9.29 -6.18
N GLN A 455 -11.11 10.32 -6.28
CA GLN A 455 -11.16 11.43 -5.33
C GLN A 455 -11.52 10.97 -3.92
N ARG A 456 -12.53 10.10 -3.80
CA ARG A 456 -12.89 9.50 -2.50
C ARG A 456 -11.72 8.72 -1.91
N SER A 457 -11.11 7.87 -2.70
CA SER A 457 -9.92 7.11 -2.32
C SER A 457 -8.81 8.01 -1.78
N ALA A 458 -8.44 9.05 -2.54
CA ALA A 458 -7.40 9.99 -2.17
C ALA A 458 -7.71 10.73 -0.85
N SER A 459 -8.96 11.13 -0.62
CA SER A 459 -9.37 11.81 0.62
C SER A 459 -9.22 10.93 1.87
N ILE A 460 -9.51 9.62 1.77
CA ILE A 460 -9.40 8.68 2.90
C ILE A 460 -7.94 8.45 3.25
N VAL A 461 -7.07 8.31 2.24
CA VAL A 461 -5.62 8.19 2.46
C VAL A 461 -5.05 9.50 3.04
N ALA A 462 -5.49 10.66 2.54
CA ALA A 462 -5.10 11.95 3.10
C ALA A 462 -5.53 12.10 4.57
N ALA A 463 -6.78 11.76 4.92
CA ALA A 463 -7.23 11.76 6.30
C ALA A 463 -6.38 10.86 7.20
N SER A 464 -5.99 9.68 6.71
CA SER A 464 -5.14 8.74 7.44
C SER A 464 -3.73 9.31 7.71
N LEU A 465 -3.08 9.89 6.71
CA LEU A 465 -1.77 10.54 6.86
C LEU A 465 -1.84 11.75 7.79
N PHE A 466 -2.85 12.60 7.60
CA PHE A 466 -3.07 13.77 8.44
C PHE A 466 -3.21 13.39 9.92
N VAL A 467 -4.00 12.35 10.23
CA VAL A 467 -4.18 11.88 11.61
C VAL A 467 -2.87 11.35 12.20
N LEU A 468 -2.07 10.59 11.45
CA LEU A 468 -0.77 10.11 11.93
C LEU A 468 0.20 11.26 12.20
N TRP A 469 0.19 12.26 11.32
CA TRP A 469 0.98 13.49 11.48
C TRP A 469 0.56 14.29 12.71
N GLU A 470 -0.76 14.47 12.92
CA GLU A 470 -1.29 15.16 14.09
C GLU A 470 -0.94 14.42 15.39
N LEU A 471 -1.15 13.09 15.43
CA LEU A 471 -0.80 12.26 16.58
C LEU A 471 0.70 12.31 16.91
N LYS A 472 1.56 12.27 15.89
CA LYS A 472 3.01 12.42 16.08
C LYS A 472 3.30 13.75 16.78
N ASN A 473 2.84 14.87 16.21
CA ASN A 473 3.14 16.20 16.74
C ASN A 473 2.60 16.43 18.17
N GLU A 474 1.42 15.91 18.47
CA GLU A 474 0.87 15.95 19.83
C GLU A 474 1.74 15.14 20.80
N ALA A 475 2.18 13.95 20.39
CA ALA A 475 3.03 13.10 21.20
C ALA A 475 4.44 13.67 21.39
N GLU A 476 5.01 14.34 20.38
CA GLU A 476 6.29 15.05 20.50
C GLU A 476 6.22 16.13 21.58
N GLN A 477 5.15 16.92 21.60
CA GLN A 477 4.98 17.97 22.59
C GLN A 477 4.90 17.39 24.01
N ILE A 478 4.11 16.32 24.18
CA ILE A 478 4.00 15.62 25.46
C ILE A 478 5.36 15.03 25.86
N LEU A 479 6.09 14.42 24.92
CA LEU A 479 7.40 13.84 25.20
C LEU A 479 8.38 14.94 25.67
N LEU A 480 8.44 16.08 24.98
CA LEU A 480 9.30 17.19 25.37
C LEU A 480 8.97 17.72 26.77
N ASP A 481 7.68 17.80 27.12
CA ASP A 481 7.23 18.24 28.44
C ASP A 481 7.57 17.23 29.56
N GLU A 482 7.71 15.94 29.21
CA GLU A 482 8.06 14.84 30.13
C GLU A 482 9.57 14.63 30.30
N LEU A 483 10.39 15.07 29.34
CA LEU A 483 11.84 14.89 29.35
C LEU A 483 12.52 15.89 30.28
N GLU A 484 13.51 15.40 31.05
CA GLU A 484 14.41 16.28 31.81
C GLU A 484 15.28 17.12 30.86
N PRO A 485 15.62 18.39 31.19
CA PRO A 485 16.41 19.26 30.31
C PRO A 485 17.77 18.67 29.90
N GLU A 486 18.39 17.84 30.74
CA GLU A 486 19.68 17.19 30.47
C GLU A 486 19.56 15.87 29.69
N SER A 487 18.35 15.40 29.39
CA SER A 487 18.15 14.19 28.59
C SER A 487 18.75 14.34 27.19
N PRO A 488 19.45 13.31 26.65
CA PRO A 488 19.96 13.35 25.28
C PRO A 488 18.84 13.51 24.23
N PHE A 489 17.59 13.20 24.59
CA PHE A 489 16.44 13.29 23.69
C PHE A 489 15.76 14.67 23.68
N SER A 490 16.08 15.56 24.63
CA SER A 490 15.39 16.86 24.75
C SER A 490 15.66 17.75 23.54
N GLU A 491 16.92 17.83 23.10
CA GLU A 491 17.28 18.58 21.89
C GLU A 491 16.70 17.94 20.63
N GLU A 492 16.78 16.61 20.51
CA GLU A 492 16.21 15.86 19.38
C GLU A 492 14.69 16.11 19.24
N THR A 493 13.94 15.97 20.34
CA THR A 493 12.48 16.17 20.37
C THR A 493 12.11 17.64 20.08
N ALA A 494 12.91 18.59 20.58
CA ALA A 494 12.72 20.01 20.26
C ALA A 494 12.93 20.29 18.77
N VAL A 495 13.94 19.66 18.13
CA VAL A 495 14.17 19.76 16.68
C VAL A 495 13.03 19.12 15.89
N GLU A 496 12.50 17.98 16.32
CA GLU A 496 11.34 17.32 15.70
C GLU A 496 10.11 18.25 15.62
N LEU A 497 9.83 19.01 16.68
CA LEU A 497 8.71 19.96 16.72
C LEU A 497 8.87 21.15 15.76
N GLN A 498 10.09 21.46 15.33
CA GLN A 498 10.41 22.55 14.41
C GLN A 498 10.41 22.13 12.93
N ILE A 499 10.09 20.86 12.62
CA ILE A 499 10.00 20.39 11.24
C ILE A 499 8.77 21.02 10.57
N GLU A 500 9.02 22.06 9.77
CA GLU A 500 7.96 22.74 9.00
C GLU A 500 7.40 21.87 7.87
N ARG A 501 8.26 21.08 7.22
CA ARG A 501 7.91 20.24 6.06
C ARG A 501 8.09 18.77 6.40
N THR A 502 7.01 18.09 6.77
CA THR A 502 7.05 16.64 6.98
C THR A 502 6.92 15.90 5.64
N THR A 503 7.91 15.09 5.30
CA THR A 503 7.91 14.31 4.06
C THR A 503 7.26 12.94 4.27
N VAL A 504 6.47 12.53 3.28
CA VAL A 504 5.92 11.18 3.13
C VAL A 504 6.57 10.56 1.90
N GLY A 505 7.48 9.62 2.13
CA GLY A 505 8.05 8.81 1.05
C GLY A 505 7.00 7.84 0.54
N TYR A 506 6.66 7.87 -0.75
CA TYR A 506 5.61 7.01 -1.30
C TYR A 506 6.08 6.09 -2.42
N THR A 507 5.47 4.91 -2.48
CA THR A 507 5.57 3.96 -3.60
C THR A 507 4.20 3.34 -3.89
N GLY A 508 4.12 2.58 -4.99
CA GLY A 508 2.92 1.85 -5.38
C GLY A 508 2.24 2.41 -6.63
N SER A 509 1.63 1.49 -7.38
CA SER A 509 1.15 1.76 -8.74
C SER A 509 0.07 2.83 -8.84
N VAL A 510 -0.81 2.96 -7.84
CA VAL A 510 -1.89 3.95 -7.85
C VAL A 510 -1.32 5.36 -7.76
N LEU A 511 -0.44 5.63 -6.80
CA LEU A 511 0.18 6.95 -6.67
C LEU A 511 1.13 7.30 -7.81
N SER A 512 1.80 6.30 -8.38
CA SER A 512 2.78 6.53 -9.44
C SER A 512 2.17 6.70 -10.84
N HIS A 513 1.00 6.09 -11.11
CA HIS A 513 0.47 6.01 -12.48
C HIS A 513 -0.97 6.47 -12.64
N PHE A 514 -1.76 6.56 -11.56
CA PHE A 514 -3.16 7.00 -11.69
C PHE A 514 -3.21 8.53 -11.92
N PRO A 515 -3.78 9.01 -13.05
CA PRO A 515 -3.76 10.44 -13.40
C PRO A 515 -4.40 11.33 -12.33
N GLY A 516 -3.66 12.35 -11.88
CA GLY A 516 -4.16 13.35 -10.93
C GLY A 516 -4.33 12.85 -9.48
N TYR A 517 -4.02 11.58 -9.19
CA TYR A 517 -4.28 10.99 -7.86
C TYR A 517 -3.41 11.63 -6.79
N LYS A 518 -2.10 11.80 -7.06
CA LYS A 518 -1.15 12.44 -6.14
C LYS A 518 -1.56 13.87 -5.82
N GLU A 519 -1.87 14.66 -6.85
CA GLU A 519 -2.27 16.06 -6.73
C GLU A 519 -3.56 16.19 -5.92
N THR A 520 -4.52 15.30 -6.18
CA THR A 520 -5.78 15.22 -5.42
C THR A 520 -5.52 14.89 -3.95
N LEU A 521 -4.67 13.90 -3.66
CA LEU A 521 -4.30 13.53 -2.29
C LEU A 521 -3.62 14.70 -1.57
N GLN A 522 -2.65 15.35 -2.23
CA GLN A 522 -1.95 16.51 -1.70
C GLN A 522 -2.91 17.68 -1.40
N SER A 523 -3.90 17.90 -2.26
CA SER A 523 -4.93 18.92 -2.04
C SER A 523 -5.74 18.65 -0.77
N TYR A 524 -6.18 17.40 -0.55
CA TYR A 524 -6.90 17.02 0.68
C TYR A 524 -6.01 17.10 1.93
N LEU A 525 -4.72 16.75 1.84
CA LEU A 525 -3.77 16.95 2.94
C LEU A 525 -3.69 18.44 3.33
N ASN A 526 -3.47 19.30 2.35
CA ASN A 526 -3.38 20.75 2.56
C ASN A 526 -4.67 21.30 3.18
N GLN A 527 -5.82 20.85 2.68
CA GLN A 527 -7.12 21.23 3.21
C GLN A 527 -7.29 20.82 4.68
N LEU A 528 -6.95 19.57 5.03
CA LEU A 528 -7.06 19.08 6.41
C LEU A 528 -6.17 19.85 7.37
N ILE A 529 -4.94 20.18 6.96
CA ILE A 529 -4.01 20.98 7.77
C ILE A 529 -4.62 22.37 8.04
N VAL A 530 -5.13 23.04 7.02
CA VAL A 530 -5.79 24.35 7.18
C VAL A 530 -7.06 24.25 8.04
N SER A 531 -7.92 23.26 7.79
CA SER A 531 -9.15 23.02 8.58
C SER A 531 -8.86 22.67 10.05
N SER A 532 -7.66 22.17 10.37
CA SER A 532 -7.22 21.93 11.75
C SER A 532 -6.69 23.18 12.47
N GLY A 533 -6.59 24.32 11.77
CA GLY A 533 -6.11 25.59 12.32
C GLY A 533 -4.61 25.86 12.13
N ASN A 534 -3.90 25.03 11.36
CA ASN A 534 -2.48 25.20 11.06
C ASN A 534 -2.28 26.04 9.78
N ASP A 535 -1.22 26.87 9.73
CA ASP A 535 -0.78 27.57 8.51
C ASP A 535 0.16 26.67 7.69
N LEU A 536 -0.11 26.51 6.40
CA LEU A 536 0.73 25.73 5.46
C LEU A 536 2.15 26.30 5.27
N LYS A 537 2.36 27.57 5.62
CA LYS A 537 3.71 28.17 5.64
C LYS A 537 4.54 27.67 6.81
N GLU A 538 3.88 27.36 7.92
CA GLU A 538 4.53 26.90 9.15
C GLU A 538 4.62 25.38 9.20
N ARG A 539 3.58 24.68 8.70
CA ARG A 539 3.46 23.23 8.78
C ARG A 539 2.80 22.65 7.53
N ARG A 540 3.49 21.75 6.84
CA ARG A 540 2.94 21.04 5.67
C ARG A 540 3.43 19.60 5.56
N ILE A 541 2.59 18.77 4.94
CA ILE A 541 2.92 17.40 4.56
C ILE A 541 3.20 17.39 3.05
N GLU A 542 4.30 16.77 2.62
CA GLU A 542 4.63 16.66 1.20
C GLU A 542 4.92 15.22 0.75
N LEU A 543 4.38 14.85 -0.41
CA LEU A 543 4.56 13.51 -1.00
C LEU A 543 5.78 13.48 -1.93
N VAL A 544 6.77 12.67 -1.58
CA VAL A 544 8.00 12.44 -2.37
C VAL A 544 8.05 10.98 -2.81
N GLN A 545 8.34 10.71 -4.08
CA GLN A 545 8.37 9.35 -4.58
C GLN A 545 9.63 8.63 -4.11
N ALA A 546 9.47 7.50 -3.42
CA ALA A 546 10.55 6.61 -3.04
C ALA A 546 10.72 5.53 -4.13
N LYS A 547 11.70 5.71 -5.01
CA LYS A 547 12.03 4.72 -6.06
C LYS A 547 12.82 3.56 -5.47
N GLU A 548 12.52 2.34 -5.93
CA GLU A 548 13.21 1.11 -5.50
C GLU A 548 13.28 0.95 -3.97
N SER A 549 12.22 1.39 -3.31
CA SER A 549 12.20 1.68 -1.88
C SER A 549 12.43 0.46 -0.99
N SER A 550 11.95 -0.73 -1.38
CA SER A 550 12.15 -1.96 -0.62
C SER A 550 13.63 -2.36 -0.51
N LEU A 551 14.35 -2.42 -1.64
CA LEU A 551 15.76 -2.83 -1.65
C LEU A 551 16.65 -1.76 -1.01
N LEU A 552 16.46 -0.49 -1.37
CA LEU A 552 17.22 0.60 -0.79
C LEU A 552 16.95 0.72 0.71
N GLY A 553 15.70 0.62 1.14
CA GLY A 553 15.34 0.69 2.55
C GLY A 553 15.91 -0.47 3.37
N ALA A 554 15.92 -1.68 2.82
CA ALA A 554 16.57 -2.83 3.46
C ALA A 554 18.09 -2.67 3.57
N ALA A 555 18.73 -2.12 2.53
CA ALA A 555 20.16 -1.78 2.55
C ALA A 555 20.50 -0.70 3.58
N VAL A 556 19.69 0.36 3.66
CA VAL A 556 19.84 1.44 4.64
C VAL A 556 19.65 0.91 6.06
N SER A 557 18.64 0.06 6.28
CA SER A 557 18.44 -0.62 7.57
C SER A 557 19.65 -1.44 7.96
N LEU A 558 20.23 -2.18 7.00
CA LEU A 558 21.43 -2.96 7.23
C LEU A 558 22.65 -2.08 7.55
N ALA A 559 22.83 -0.98 6.84
CA ALA A 559 23.92 -0.05 7.06
C ALA A 559 23.91 0.51 8.50
N GLY A 560 22.73 0.87 9.01
CA GLY A 560 22.58 1.32 10.41
C GLY A 560 23.04 0.27 11.42
N MET A 561 22.67 -1.01 11.21
CA MET A 561 23.09 -2.10 12.10
C MET A 561 24.61 -2.33 12.09
N VAL A 562 25.22 -2.27 10.90
CA VAL A 562 26.68 -2.45 10.75
C VAL A 562 27.46 -1.30 11.40
N GLU A 563 26.97 -0.06 11.29
CA GLU A 563 27.57 1.09 11.97
C GLU A 563 27.46 0.99 13.49
N GLU A 564 26.30 0.57 14.04
CA GLU A 564 26.09 0.35 15.47
C GLU A 564 27.04 -0.73 16.05
N GLU A 565 27.15 -1.88 15.40
CA GLU A 565 28.09 -2.93 15.81
C GLU A 565 29.55 -2.45 15.75
N GLY A 566 29.89 -1.65 14.74
CA GLY A 566 31.21 -1.03 14.60
C GLY A 566 31.54 -0.12 15.78
N ARG A 567 30.58 0.70 16.23
CA ARG A 567 30.73 1.59 17.39
C ARG A 567 30.93 0.79 18.69
N MET A 568 30.09 -0.21 18.95
CA MET A 568 30.21 -1.04 20.16
C MET A 568 31.57 -1.74 20.27
N LYS A 569 32.11 -2.27 19.16
CA LYS A 569 33.44 -2.91 19.13
C LYS A 569 34.60 -1.94 19.38
N VAL A 570 34.42 -0.64 19.14
CA VAL A 570 35.42 0.40 19.42
C VAL A 570 35.37 0.81 20.89
N ASP A 571 34.18 0.97 21.46
CA ASP A 571 33.99 1.34 22.87
C ASP A 571 34.48 0.25 23.84
N GLU A 572 34.31 -1.03 23.49
CA GLU A 572 34.89 -2.15 24.25
C GLU A 572 36.43 -2.17 24.22
N LYS A 573 37.04 -1.73 23.12
CA LYS A 573 38.51 -1.64 22.99
C LYS A 573 39.11 -0.37 23.59
N GLY A 574 38.32 0.70 23.73
CA GLY A 574 38.71 1.94 24.41
C GLY A 574 38.60 1.89 25.92
N SER A 575 37.93 0.86 26.46
CA SER A 575 37.69 0.65 27.90
C SER A 575 38.63 -0.38 28.55
N THR A 576 39.60 -0.91 27.79
CA THR A 576 40.71 -1.77 28.26
C THR A 576 42.03 -1.02 28.24
#